data_AF-A0A1G2M516-F1
#
_entry.id   AF-A0A1G2M516-F1
#
_cell.length_a   1.000
_cell.length_b   1.000
_cell.length_c   1.000
_cell.angle_alpha   90.00
_cell.angle_beta   90.00
_cell.angle_gamma   90.00
#
_symmetry.space_group_name_H-M   'P 1'
#
loop_
_entity.id
_entity.type
_entity.pdbx_description
1 polymer ?
#
loop_
_entity_poly.entity_id
_entity_poly.type
_entity_poly.pdbx_seq_one_letter_code
_entity_poly.pdbx_strand_id
1 'polypeptide(L)' 'MSQREHNKAVISELQKINEMIDRKIIRGENYRMESKRHFELLRMLKRARSRWNLHNLLSALTLF' A
#
# COMPACT_ATOMS: atom_id res chain seq x y z
N MET A 1 -5.74 16.64 -0.34
CA MET A 1 -5.63 15.33 -1.01
C MET A 1 -6.81 14.46 -0.63
N SER A 2 -7.59 14.02 -1.61
CA SER A 2 -8.64 13.03 -1.41
C SER A 2 -8.05 11.65 -1.13
N GLN A 3 -8.75 10.80 -0.36
CA GLN A 3 -8.35 9.40 -0.10
C GLN A 3 -8.06 8.63 -1.40
N ARG A 4 -8.80 8.95 -2.47
CA ARG A 4 -8.58 8.35 -3.81
C ARG A 4 -7.24 8.76 -4.40
N GLU A 5 -6.85 10.03 -4.27
CA GLU A 5 -5.57 10.55 -4.77
C GLU A 5 -4.40 9.96 -3.99
N HIS A 6 -4.55 9.84 -2.67
CA HIS A 6 -3.55 9.17 -1.82
C HIS A 6 -3.35 7.71 -2.23
N ASN A 7 -4.45 6.95 -2.41
CA ASN A 7 -4.36 5.55 -2.84
C ASN A 7 -3.72 5.42 -4.24
N LYS A 8 -4.05 6.32 -5.19
CA LYS A 8 -3.40 6.34 -6.51
C LYS A 8 -1.89 6.58 -6.41
N ALA A 9 -1.47 7.54 -5.57
CA ALA A 9 -0.05 7.81 -5.36
C ALA A 9 0.68 6.59 -4.79
N VAL A 10 0.10 5.92 -3.78
CA VAL A 10 0.69 4.72 -3.18
C VAL A 10 0.75 3.54 -4.16
N ILE A 11 -0.27 3.35 -5.01
CA ILE A 11 -0.25 2.31 -6.05
C ILE A 11 0.85 2.60 -7.08
N SER A 12 1.02 3.84 -7.51
CA SER A 12 2.09 4.22 -8.44
C SER A 12 3.49 3.95 -7.85
N GLU A 13 3.69 4.25 -6.57
CA GLU A 13 4.95 3.94 -5.89
C GLU A 13 5.20 2.44 -5.76
N LEU A 14 4.15 1.62 -5.53
CA LEU A 14 4.28 0.17 -5.53
C LEU A 14 4.73 -0.37 -6.90
N GLN A 15 4.15 0.15 -7.99
CA GLN A 15 4.53 -0.24 -9.35
C GLN A 15 6.00 0.06 -9.64
N LYS A 16 6.48 1.27 -9.29
CA LYS A 16 7.89 1.64 -9.46
C LYS A 16 8.84 0.73 -8.68
N ILE A 17 8.47 0.36 -7.45
CA ILE A 17 9.28 -0.52 -6.62
C ILE A 17 9.32 -1.93 -7.21
N ASN A 18 8.21 -2.45 -7.75
CA ASN A 18 8.21 -3.74 -8.44
C ASN A 18 9.14 -3.74 -9.64
N GLU A 19 9.06 -2.72 -10.50
CA GLU A 19 9.97 -2.62 -11.64
C GLU A 19 11.45 -2.54 -11.21
N MET A 20 11.74 -1.87 -10.08
CA MET A 20 13.10 -1.86 -9.52
C MET A 20 13.53 -3.23 -9.04
N ILE A 21 12.66 -3.97 -8.35
CA ILE A 21 12.93 -5.33 -7.89
C ILE A 21 13.18 -6.24 -9.10
N ASP A 22 12.34 -6.18 -10.13
CA ASP A 22 12.47 -7.01 -11.33
C ASP A 22 13.81 -6.75 -12.03
N ARG A 23 14.18 -5.47 -12.21
CA ARG A 23 15.48 -5.11 -12.77
C ARG A 23 16.64 -5.64 -11.93
N LYS A 24 16.54 -5.57 -10.60
CA LYS A 24 17.57 -6.07 -9.68
C LYS A 24 17.68 -7.58 -9.69
N ILE A 25 16.56 -8.31 -9.76
CA ILE A 25 16.52 -9.76 -9.90
C ILE A 25 17.25 -10.18 -11.18
N ILE A 26 16.91 -9.56 -12.32
CA ILE A 26 17.53 -9.86 -13.61
C ILE A 26 19.05 -9.62 -13.58
N ARG A 27 19.51 -8.60 -12.85
CA ARG A 27 20.94 -8.26 -12.71
C ARG A 27 21.65 -9.05 -11.62
N GLY A 28 20.96 -9.89 -10.85
CA GLY A 28 21.52 -10.57 -9.68
C GLY A 28 21.91 -9.61 -8.54
N GLU A 29 21.33 -8.40 -8.52
CA GLU A 29 21.59 -7.37 -7.51
C GLU A 29 20.72 -7.60 -6.25
N ASN A 30 21.20 -7.14 -5.11
CA ASN A 30 20.43 -7.16 -3.87
C ASN A 30 19.24 -6.20 -3.92
N TYR A 31 18.03 -6.73 -3.68
CA TYR A 31 16.76 -6.00 -3.68
C TYR A 31 16.06 -5.94 -2.31
N ARG A 32 16.78 -6.26 -1.21
CA ARG A 32 16.22 -6.34 0.16
C ARG A 32 15.59 -5.04 0.63
N MET A 33 16.20 -3.91 0.26
CA MET A 33 15.70 -2.58 0.65
C MET A 33 14.39 -2.25 -0.05
N GLU A 34 14.29 -2.59 -1.34
CA GLU A 34 13.09 -2.44 -2.14
C GLU A 34 11.95 -3.31 -1.61
N SER A 35 12.24 -4.58 -1.27
CA SER A 35 11.23 -5.47 -0.67
C SER A 35 10.72 -4.94 0.68
N LYS A 36 11.60 -4.40 1.53
CA LYS A 36 11.19 -3.78 2.80
C LYS A 36 10.27 -2.59 2.56
N ARG A 37 10.62 -1.73 1.60
CA ARG A 37 9.80 -0.56 1.24
C ARG A 37 8.45 -0.97 0.64
N HIS A 38 8.43 -1.98 -0.22
CA HIS A 38 7.20 -2.56 -0.78
C HIS A 38 6.27 -3.08 0.33
N PHE A 39 6.82 -3.83 1.31
CA PHE A 39 6.05 -4.36 2.43
C PHE A 39 5.42 -3.26 3.29
N GLU A 40 6.15 -2.19 3.61
CA GLU A 40 5.61 -1.08 4.39
C GLU A 40 4.48 -0.35 3.65
N LEU A 41 4.62 -0.12 2.34
CA LEU A 41 3.56 0.50 1.52
C LEU A 41 2.29 -0.37 1.47
N LEU A 42 2.43 -1.68 1.32
CA LEU A 42 1.29 -2.60 1.42
C LEU A 42 0.63 -2.56 2.80
N ARG A 43 1.42 -2.47 3.87
CA ARG A 43 0.92 -2.35 5.23
C ARG A 43 0.13 -1.05 5.44
N MET A 44 0.58 0.06 4.84
CA MET A 44 -0.13 1.34 4.87
C MET A 44 -1.49 1.23 4.16
N LEU A 45 -1.54 0.63 2.97
CA LEU A 45 -2.80 0.40 2.25
C LEU A 45 -3.77 -0.51 3.03
N LYS A 46 -3.25 -1.59 3.62
CA LYS A 46 -4.07 -2.52 4.42
C LYS A 46 -4.67 -1.83 5.65
N ARG A 47 -3.90 -0.98 6.34
CA ARG A 47 -4.38 -0.17 7.47
C ARG A 47 -5.43 0.85 7.04
N ALA A 48 -5.22 1.54 5.92
CA ALA A 48 -6.20 2.47 5.39
C ALA A 48 -7.55 1.77 5.09
N ARG A 49 -7.51 0.59 4.47
CA ARG A 49 -8.71 -0.23 4.20
C ARG A 49 -9.39 -0.73 5.48
N SER A 50 -8.62 -1.18 6.47
CA SER A 50 -9.18 -1.67 7.75
C SER A 50 -9.88 -0.57 8.55
N ARG A 51 -9.36 0.67 8.52
CA ARG A 51 -10.00 1.82 9.19
C ARG A 51 -11.35 2.18 8.56
N TRP A 52 -11.46 2.06 7.23
CA TRP A 52 -12.73 2.23 6.51
C TRP A 52 -13.77 1.18 6.93
N ASN A 53 -13.36 -0.09 7.03
CA ASN A 53 -14.28 -1.16 7.45
C ASN A 53 -14.76 -0.97 8.90
N LEU A 54 -13.88 -0.53 9.81
CA LEU A 54 -14.24 -0.24 11.20
C LEU A 54 -15.20 0.95 11.30
N HIS A 55 -14.94 2.02 10.55
CA HIS A 55 -15.83 3.19 10.51
C HIS A 55 -17.24 2.80 10.03
N ASN A 56 -17.34 1.95 8.99
CA ASN A 56 -18.62 1.48 8.47
C ASN A 56 -19.40 0.61 9.48
N LEU A 57 -18.70 -0.25 10.23
CA LEU A 57 -19.31 -1.06 11.29
C LEU A 57 -19.80 -0.18 12.45
N LEU A 58 -18.98 0.78 12.90
CA LEU A 58 -19.36 1.70 13.97
C LEU A 58 -20.52 2.61 13.55
N SER A 59 -20.52 3.13 12.32
CA SER A 59 -21.62 3.95 11.81
C SER A 59 -22.94 3.16 11.69
N ALA A 60 -22.86 1.86 11.36
CA ALA A 60 -24.03 1.00 11.30
C ALA A 60 -24.60 0.69 12.70
N LEU A 61 -23.74 0.61 13.72
CA LEU A 61 -24.14 0.40 15.11
C LEU A 61 -24.72 1.66 15.78
N THR A 62 -24.34 2.86 15.33
CA THR A 62 -24.89 4.13 15.85
C THR A 62 -26.22 4.55 15.22
N LEU A 63 -26.67 3.84 14.17
CA LEU A 63 -27.95 4.08 13.48
C LEU A 63 -29.06 3.11 13.92
N PHE A 64 -28.81 2.30 14.95
CA PHE A 64 -29.76 1.43 15.65
C PHE A 64 -29.83 1.85 17.12
#